data_AF-A0A7V4V1P1-F1
#
_entry.id   AF-A0A7V4V1P1-F1
#
_cell.length_a   1.000
_cell.length_b   1.000
_cell.length_c   1.000
_cell.angle_alpha   90.00
_cell.angle_beta   90.00
_cell.angle_gamma   90.00
#
_symmetry.space_group_name_H-M   'P 1'
#
loop_
_entity.id
_entity.type
_entity.pdbx_description
1 polymer ?
#
loop_
_entity_poly.entity_id
_entity_poly.type
_entity_poly.pdbx_seq_one_letter_code
_entity_poly.pdbx_strand_id
1 'polypeptide(L)'
;MNILLSYLKNKLRHWDCKKLSIFLIFLIFSASGLEAKIKPKTKIEKSLVENILSLIESTYEKRNTQEFSQILDNDFENRLTFISNLDNYFLSVKFLNLYLILDTYLVDKDKVLVKLHWFKKEINNSGVFKKSKGSSEFCFKDTPEGLKLLYIRKDNPFF
;
A
#
# COMPACT_ATOMS: atom_id res chain seq x y z
N MET A 1 56.41 10.09 -35.89
CA MET A 1 55.18 10.78 -35.46
C MET A 1 54.08 10.48 -36.48
N ASN A 2 52.86 10.12 -36.05
CA ASN A 2 51.63 10.07 -36.87
C ASN A 2 51.22 8.83 -37.70
N ILE A 3 51.59 7.58 -37.35
CA ILE A 3 50.89 6.40 -37.93
C ILE A 3 49.89 5.82 -36.92
N LEU A 4 50.29 5.61 -35.66
CA LEU A 4 49.40 5.08 -34.62
C LEU A 4 48.24 6.05 -34.27
N LEU A 5 48.54 7.35 -34.18
CA LEU A 5 47.54 8.41 -33.94
C LEU A 5 46.58 8.58 -35.13
N SER A 6 47.05 8.39 -36.37
CA SER A 6 46.20 8.41 -37.56
C SER A 6 45.27 7.19 -37.62
N TYR A 7 45.81 6.01 -37.28
CA TYR A 7 45.04 4.77 -37.23
C TYR A 7 43.95 4.80 -36.14
N LEU A 8 44.26 5.29 -34.94
CA LEU A 8 43.28 5.47 -33.86
C LEU A 8 42.22 6.53 -34.20
N LYS A 9 42.62 7.64 -34.83
CA LYS A 9 41.69 8.73 -35.22
C LYS A 9 40.74 8.30 -36.33
N ASN A 10 41.16 7.43 -37.25
CA ASN A 10 40.27 6.85 -38.28
C ASN A 10 39.39 5.72 -37.74
N LYS A 11 39.84 4.93 -36.76
CA LYS A 11 39.04 3.83 -36.19
C LYS A 11 37.94 4.34 -35.23
N LEU A 12 38.16 5.48 -34.58
CA LEU A 12 37.15 6.19 -33.76
C LEU A 12 36.14 7.00 -34.60
N ARG A 13 36.47 7.32 -35.86
CA ARG A 13 35.56 8.06 -36.76
C ARG A 13 34.44 7.20 -37.35
N HIS A 14 34.50 5.88 -37.15
CA HIS A 14 33.57 4.93 -37.72
C HIS A 14 32.71 4.19 -36.68
N TRP A 15 32.54 4.80 -35.51
CA TRP A 15 31.51 4.36 -34.57
C TRP A 15 30.24 5.15 -34.87
N ASP A 16 29.30 4.51 -35.57
CA ASP A 16 27.95 5.04 -35.77
C ASP A 16 27.39 5.57 -34.43
N CYS A 17 26.92 6.82 -34.41
CA CYS A 17 26.28 7.41 -33.23
C CYS A 17 25.19 6.52 -32.61
N LYS A 18 24.57 5.62 -33.40
CA LYS A 18 23.62 4.60 -32.93
C LYS A 18 24.27 3.56 -31.99
N LYS A 19 25.49 3.10 -32.26
CA LYS A 19 26.20 2.12 -31.41
C LYS A 19 26.70 2.75 -30.11
N LEU A 20 27.12 4.02 -30.16
CA LEU A 20 27.52 4.78 -28.97
C LEU A 20 26.32 5.05 -28.05
N SER A 21 25.14 5.34 -28.63
CA SER A 21 23.88 5.54 -27.90
C SER A 21 23.43 4.27 -27.17
N ILE A 22 23.52 3.09 -27.80
CA ILE A 22 23.15 1.81 -27.18
C ILE A 22 24.08 1.46 -26.01
N PHE A 23 25.39 1.71 -26.15
CA PHE A 23 26.36 1.44 -25.08
C PHE A 23 26.13 2.33 -23.85
N LEU A 24 25.76 3.60 -24.05
CA LEU A 24 25.36 4.52 -22.98
C LEU A 24 24.05 4.10 -22.29
N ILE A 25 23.07 3.60 -23.05
CA ILE A 25 21.82 3.05 -22.47
C ILE A 25 22.12 1.84 -21.59
N PHE A 26 23.02 0.93 -22.02
CA PHE A 26 23.44 -0.21 -21.21
C PHE A 26 24.13 0.19 -19.90
N LEU A 27 24.95 1.26 -19.92
CA LEU A 27 25.58 1.78 -18.70
C LEU A 27 24.57 2.36 -17.70
N ILE A 28 23.52 3.03 -18.19
CA ILE A 28 22.42 3.54 -17.34
C ILE A 28 21.62 2.39 -16.72
N PHE A 29 21.39 1.30 -17.47
CA PHE A 29 20.72 0.10 -16.95
C PHE A 29 21.58 -0.68 -15.94
N SER A 30 22.91 -0.64 -16.05
CA SER A 30 23.80 -1.25 -15.04
C SER A 30 23.94 -0.42 -13.75
N ALA A 31 23.74 0.91 -13.83
CA ALA A 31 23.77 1.78 -12.66
C ALA A 31 22.44 1.81 -11.88
N SER A 32 21.35 1.34 -12.50
CA SER A 32 20.09 1.01 -11.83
C SER A 32 20.07 -0.46 -11.39
N GLY A 33 21.27 -0.99 -11.09
CA GLY A 33 21.49 -2.19 -10.30
C GLY A 33 20.51 -2.18 -9.14
N LEU A 34 19.52 -3.05 -9.30
CA LEU A 34 18.42 -3.31 -8.41
C LEU A 34 19.02 -3.68 -7.06
N GLU A 35 19.30 -2.70 -6.22
CA GLU A 35 19.40 -2.91 -4.78
C GLU A 35 17.98 -3.27 -4.34
N ALA A 36 17.57 -4.51 -4.60
CA ALA A 36 16.64 -5.20 -3.73
C ALA A 36 17.33 -5.22 -2.37
N LYS A 37 17.21 -4.11 -1.62
CA LYS A 37 17.56 -4.05 -0.22
C LYS A 37 16.74 -5.15 0.42
N ILE A 38 17.38 -6.30 0.66
CA ILE A 38 16.83 -7.39 1.42
C ILE A 38 16.65 -6.79 2.82
N LYS A 39 15.48 -6.20 3.03
CA LYS A 39 15.12 -5.59 4.30
C LYS A 39 15.19 -6.74 5.31
N PRO A 40 15.88 -6.57 6.45
CA PRO A 40 15.82 -7.57 7.49
C PRO A 40 14.35 -7.80 7.80
N LYS A 41 13.92 -9.07 7.80
CA LYS A 41 12.53 -9.46 8.06
C LYS A 41 12.12 -8.87 9.41
N THR A 42 11.43 -7.73 9.38
CA THR A 42 10.97 -7.07 10.59
C THR A 42 10.03 -8.04 11.25
N LYS A 43 10.35 -8.45 12.48
CA LYS A 43 9.44 -9.28 13.25
C LYS A 43 8.16 -8.47 13.42
N ILE A 44 7.05 -8.96 12.89
CA ILE A 44 5.76 -8.28 13.02
C ILE A 44 5.31 -8.43 14.46
N GLU A 45 5.44 -7.34 15.21
CA GLU A 45 5.02 -7.25 16.60
C GLU A 45 3.55 -6.85 16.70
N LYS A 46 2.91 -7.19 17.83
CA LYS A 46 1.53 -6.81 18.12
C LYS A 46 1.30 -5.31 18.01
N SER A 47 2.27 -4.51 18.43
CA SER A 47 2.25 -3.04 18.37
C SER A 47 2.08 -2.52 16.94
N LEU A 48 2.69 -3.15 15.94
CA LEU A 48 2.52 -2.77 14.53
C LEU A 48 1.09 -3.03 14.05
N VAL A 49 0.48 -4.14 14.49
CA VAL A 49 -0.91 -4.48 14.20
C VAL A 49 -1.87 -3.47 14.86
N GLU A 50 -1.66 -3.16 16.13
CA GLU A 50 -2.47 -2.17 16.87
C GLU A 50 -2.35 -0.77 16.25
N ASN A 51 -1.15 -0.39 15.80
CA ASN A 51 -0.91 0.89 15.13
C ASN A 51 -1.66 0.99 13.80
N ILE A 52 -1.64 -0.05 12.95
CA ILE A 52 -2.37 -0.01 11.68
C ILE A 52 -3.89 0.00 11.89
N LEU A 53 -4.40 -0.71 12.91
CA LEU A 53 -5.81 -0.65 13.27
C LEU A 53 -6.21 0.75 13.75
N SER A 54 -5.40 1.38 14.61
CA SER A 54 -5.62 2.75 15.08
C SER A 54 -5.56 3.77 13.92
N LEU A 55 -4.68 3.56 12.94
CA LEU A 55 -4.62 4.38 11.74
C LEU A 55 -5.94 4.26 10.95
N ILE A 56 -6.43 3.04 10.71
CA ILE A 56 -7.72 2.79 10.05
C ILE A 56 -8.85 3.54 10.75
N GLU A 57 -8.97 3.41 12.08
CA GLU A 57 -10.01 4.10 12.87
C GLU A 57 -9.96 5.61 12.67
N SER A 58 -8.77 6.21 12.85
CA SER A 58 -8.60 7.66 12.77
C SER A 58 -8.86 8.21 11.36
N THR A 59 -8.44 7.50 10.30
CA THR A 59 -8.68 7.89 8.92
C THR A 59 -10.16 7.73 8.55
N TYR A 60 -10.83 6.69 9.06
CA TYR A 60 -12.25 6.46 8.86
C TYR A 60 -13.10 7.54 9.54
N GLU A 61 -12.78 7.94 10.78
CA GLU A 61 -13.46 9.02 11.50
C GLU A 61 -13.31 10.39 10.80
N LYS A 62 -12.13 10.65 10.21
CA LYS A 62 -11.90 11.85 9.38
C LYS A 62 -12.68 11.83 8.07
N ARG A 63 -13.19 10.67 7.64
CA ARG A 63 -13.87 10.46 6.35
C ARG A 63 -13.00 10.88 5.16
N ASN A 64 -11.68 10.63 5.25
CA ASN A 64 -10.74 10.98 4.19
C ASN A 64 -10.46 9.76 3.30
N THR A 65 -11.22 9.63 2.21
CA THR A 65 -11.08 8.54 1.23
C THR A 65 -9.66 8.46 0.64
N GLN A 66 -9.02 9.61 0.39
CA GLN A 66 -7.68 9.65 -0.18
C GLN A 66 -6.64 9.05 0.78
N GLU A 67 -6.66 9.47 2.04
CA GLU A 67 -5.80 8.86 3.09
C GLU A 67 -6.13 7.38 3.26
N PHE A 68 -7.42 7.00 3.26
CA PHE A 68 -7.82 5.60 3.43
C PHE A 68 -7.29 4.72 2.29
N SER A 69 -7.26 5.25 1.06
CA SER A 69 -6.72 4.54 -0.10
C SER A 69 -5.24 4.15 0.04
N GLN A 70 -4.47 4.89 0.85
CA GLN A 70 -3.07 4.62 1.12
C GLN A 70 -2.89 3.47 2.12
N ILE A 71 -3.92 3.14 2.91
CA ILE A 71 -3.92 1.99 3.82
C ILE A 71 -4.12 0.68 3.06
N LEU A 72 -4.80 0.73 1.91
CA LEU A 72 -5.03 -0.44 1.08
C LEU A 72 -3.78 -0.84 0.31
N ASP A 73 -3.57 -2.15 0.17
CA ASP A 73 -2.59 -2.69 -0.76
C ASP A 73 -3.04 -2.42 -2.21
N ASN A 74 -2.09 -2.37 -3.15
CA ASN A 74 -2.39 -2.21 -4.56
C ASN A 74 -3.20 -3.40 -5.12
N ASP A 75 -2.99 -4.59 -4.56
CA ASP A 75 -3.69 -5.81 -4.93
C ASP A 75 -4.98 -6.03 -4.11
N PHE A 76 -5.48 -4.99 -3.42
CA PHE A 76 -6.70 -5.11 -2.63
C PHE A 76 -7.90 -5.52 -3.50
N GLU A 77 -8.67 -6.50 -3.00
CA GLU A 77 -9.79 -7.07 -3.74
C GLU A 77 -10.85 -6.00 -4.08
N ASN A 78 -11.12 -5.81 -5.37
CA ASN A 78 -12.07 -4.81 -5.86
C ASN A 78 -11.77 -3.38 -5.37
N ARG A 79 -10.50 -3.00 -5.25
CA ARG A 79 -10.03 -1.71 -4.70
C ARG A 79 -10.80 -0.50 -5.20
N LEU A 80 -11.01 -0.37 -6.51
CA LEU A 80 -11.71 0.79 -7.08
C LEU A 80 -13.17 0.88 -6.61
N THR A 81 -13.90 -0.25 -6.64
CA THR A 81 -15.28 -0.32 -6.17
C THR A 81 -15.37 -0.07 -4.68
N PHE A 82 -14.46 -0.64 -3.88
CA PHE A 82 -14.41 -0.42 -2.44
C PHE A 82 -14.21 1.07 -2.11
N ILE A 83 -13.24 1.72 -2.75
CA ILE A 83 -12.97 3.15 -2.56
C ILE A 83 -14.14 4.02 -2.98
N SER A 84 -14.79 3.72 -4.12
CA SER A 84 -15.98 4.45 -4.56
C SER A 84 -17.15 4.30 -3.57
N ASN A 85 -17.38 3.09 -3.05
CA ASN A 85 -18.42 2.87 -2.04
C ASN A 85 -18.10 3.60 -0.73
N LEU A 86 -16.83 3.63 -0.34
CA LEU A 86 -16.36 4.33 0.86
C LEU A 86 -16.59 5.83 0.75
N ASP A 87 -16.26 6.41 -0.40
CA ASP A 87 -16.48 7.83 -0.68
C ASP A 87 -17.97 8.21 -0.61
N ASN A 88 -18.82 7.43 -1.30
CA ASN A 88 -20.27 7.61 -1.27
C ASN A 88 -20.83 7.49 0.15
N TYR A 89 -20.34 6.52 0.92
CA TYR A 89 -20.77 6.32 2.30
C TYR A 89 -20.35 7.50 3.19
N PHE A 90 -19.11 7.99 3.06
CA PHE A 90 -18.62 9.16 3.79
C PHE A 90 -19.44 10.42 3.51
N LEU A 91 -19.90 10.63 2.27
CA LEU A 91 -20.80 11.73 1.92
C LEU A 91 -22.19 11.61 2.58
N SER A 92 -22.62 10.39 2.93
CA SER A 92 -23.94 10.12 3.51
C SER A 92 -24.02 10.31 5.04
N VAL A 93 -22.88 10.46 5.71
CA VAL A 93 -22.78 10.50 7.18
C VAL A 93 -22.21 11.81 7.73
N LYS A 94 -22.92 12.38 8.71
CA LYS A 94 -22.52 13.59 9.43
C LYS A 94 -21.59 13.31 10.62
N PHE A 95 -21.72 12.15 11.24
CA PHE A 95 -20.82 11.67 12.29
C PHE A 95 -20.54 10.19 12.06
N LEU A 96 -19.30 9.78 12.29
CA LEU A 96 -18.85 8.43 12.08
C LEU A 96 -17.73 8.12 13.06
N ASN A 97 -17.84 7.00 13.78
CA ASN A 97 -16.79 6.52 14.65
C ASN A 97 -16.78 4.98 14.61
N LEU A 98 -15.59 4.40 14.45
CA LEU A 98 -15.35 2.97 14.35
C LEU A 98 -14.30 2.58 15.38
N TYR A 99 -14.58 1.53 16.13
CA TYR A 99 -13.65 0.90 17.08
C TYR A 99 -13.38 -0.54 16.62
N LEU A 100 -12.11 -0.89 16.51
CA LEU A 100 -11.57 -2.18 16.11
C LEU A 100 -10.85 -2.80 17.31
N ILE A 101 -11.35 -3.95 17.75
CA ILE A 101 -10.86 -4.66 18.94
C ILE A 101 -10.13 -5.89 18.45
N LEU A 102 -8.80 -5.87 18.52
CA LEU A 102 -7.95 -6.98 18.13
C LEU A 102 -8.20 -8.19 19.04
N ASP A 103 -8.68 -9.30 18.46
CA ASP A 103 -8.84 -10.57 19.19
C ASP A 103 -7.55 -11.40 19.12
N THR A 104 -7.05 -11.60 17.90
CA THR A 104 -5.84 -12.38 17.63
C THR A 104 -5.24 -12.01 16.30
N TYR A 105 -3.94 -12.29 16.13
CA TYR A 105 -3.24 -12.15 14.87
C TYR A 105 -2.31 -13.34 14.64
N LEU A 106 -2.13 -13.70 13.37
CA LEU A 106 -1.22 -14.75 12.91
C LEU A 106 -0.36 -14.19 11.79
N VAL A 107 0.95 -14.39 11.89
CA VAL A 107 1.91 -13.97 10.88
C VAL A 107 2.32 -15.19 10.04
N ASP A 108 2.15 -15.09 8.73
CA ASP A 108 2.61 -16.09 7.76
C ASP A 108 3.34 -15.39 6.61
N LYS A 109 4.66 -15.63 6.49
CA LYS A 109 5.55 -15.00 5.51
C LYS A 109 5.44 -13.47 5.53
N ASP A 110 4.85 -12.89 4.50
CA ASP A 110 4.61 -11.47 4.25
C ASP A 110 3.17 -11.06 4.56
N LYS A 111 2.39 -11.91 5.22
CA LYS A 111 0.97 -11.67 5.52
C LYS A 111 0.71 -11.72 7.02
N VAL A 112 -0.25 -10.90 7.43
CA VAL A 112 -0.77 -10.88 8.81
C VAL A 112 -2.27 -11.06 8.74
N LEU A 113 -2.75 -12.20 9.22
CA LEU A 113 -4.17 -12.44 9.41
C LEU A 113 -4.58 -11.94 10.78
N VAL A 114 -5.59 -11.07 10.82
CA VAL A 114 -6.08 -10.42 12.04
C VAL A 114 -7.56 -10.76 12.19
N LYS A 115 -7.92 -11.32 13.34
CA LYS A 115 -9.32 -11.46 13.76
C LYS A 115 -9.62 -10.35 14.75
N LEU A 116 -10.75 -9.69 14.53
CA LEU A 116 -11.18 -8.59 15.38
C LEU A 116 -12.70 -8.55 15.51
N HIS A 117 -13.14 -7.99 16.63
CA HIS A 117 -14.48 -7.45 16.78
C HIS A 117 -14.49 -5.98 16.43
N TRP A 118 -15.64 -5.46 16.01
CA TRP A 118 -15.79 -4.05 15.74
C TRP A 118 -17.12 -3.51 16.25
N PHE A 119 -17.11 -2.21 16.52
CA PHE A 119 -18.29 -1.46 16.93
C PHE A 119 -18.30 -0.11 16.21
N LYS A 120 -19.41 0.22 15.56
CA LYS A 120 -19.58 1.44 14.76
C LYS A 120 -20.74 2.27 15.29
N LYS A 121 -20.51 3.58 15.39
CA LYS A 121 -21.55 4.59 15.65
C LYS A 121 -21.59 5.55 14.47
N GLU A 122 -22.77 5.85 13.97
CA GLU A 122 -22.96 6.81 12.89
C GLU A 122 -24.19 7.69 13.12
N ILE A 123 -24.15 8.91 12.58
CA ILE A 123 -25.31 9.77 12.40
C ILE A 123 -25.34 10.15 10.93
N ASN A 124 -26.43 9.82 10.23
CA ASN A 124 -26.56 10.20 8.82
C ASN A 124 -26.91 11.69 8.65
N ASN A 125 -26.95 12.18 7.41
CA ASN A 125 -27.26 13.58 7.12
C ASN A 125 -28.68 14.01 7.55
N SER A 126 -29.60 13.06 7.72
CA SER A 126 -30.96 13.29 8.26
C SER A 126 -31.00 13.30 9.79
N GLY A 127 -29.87 13.12 10.48
CA GLY A 127 -29.79 13.08 11.93
C GLY A 127 -30.16 11.72 12.55
N VAL A 128 -30.36 10.68 11.74
CA VAL A 128 -30.67 9.34 12.23
C VAL A 128 -29.41 8.70 12.80
N PHE A 129 -29.49 8.31 14.06
CA PHE A 129 -28.43 7.63 14.77
C PHE A 129 -28.52 6.11 14.60
N LYS A 130 -27.39 5.45 14.33
CA LYS A 130 -27.29 4.00 14.23
C LYS A 130 -26.05 3.49 14.97
N LYS A 131 -26.21 2.31 15.59
CA LYS A 131 -25.12 1.51 16.16
C LYS A 131 -25.09 0.16 15.47
N SER A 132 -23.92 -0.30 15.09
CA SER A 132 -23.70 -1.66 14.60
C SER A 132 -22.46 -2.27 15.24
N LYS A 133 -22.41 -3.59 15.25
CA LYS A 133 -21.27 -4.38 15.74
C LYS A 133 -21.17 -5.66 14.94
N GLY A 134 -19.98 -6.24 14.89
CA GLY A 134 -19.74 -7.50 14.20
C GLY A 134 -18.33 -8.00 14.44
N SER A 135 -17.93 -8.97 13.61
CA SER A 135 -16.58 -9.52 13.63
C SER A 135 -16.04 -9.66 12.22
N SER A 136 -14.74 -9.42 12.06
CA SER A 136 -14.08 -9.39 10.76
C SER A 136 -12.77 -10.15 10.80
N GLU A 137 -12.36 -10.57 9.60
CA GLU A 137 -11.02 -11.06 9.33
C GLU A 137 -10.34 -10.13 8.35
N PHE A 138 -9.29 -9.45 8.81
CA PHE A 138 -8.45 -8.60 7.98
C PHE A 138 -7.19 -9.36 7.62
N CYS A 139 -6.79 -9.30 6.35
CA CYS A 139 -5.47 -9.73 5.94
C CYS A 139 -4.66 -8.50 5.56
N PHE A 140 -3.51 -8.34 6.18
CA PHE A 140 -2.53 -7.34 5.80
C PHE A 140 -1.37 -8.00 5.05
N LYS A 141 -0.76 -7.26 4.13
CA LYS A 141 0.51 -7.58 3.49
C LYS A 141 1.58 -6.68 4.09
N ASP A 142 2.72 -7.26 4.48
CA ASP A 142 3.89 -6.52 4.94
C ASP A 142 4.65 -5.98 3.73
N THR A 143 4.64 -4.66 3.57
CA THR A 143 5.25 -3.95 2.45
C THR A 143 6.38 -3.04 2.96
N PRO A 144 7.24 -2.51 2.07
CA PRO A 144 8.24 -1.52 2.46
C PRO A 144 7.65 -0.30 3.20
N GLU A 145 6.40 0.05 2.90
CA GLU A 145 5.63 1.17 3.47
C GLU A 145 4.90 0.80 4.78
N GLY A 146 4.99 -0.45 5.23
CA GLY A 146 4.29 -0.99 6.39
C GLY A 146 3.18 -1.97 6.01
N LEU A 147 2.32 -2.29 6.99
CA LEU A 147 1.18 -3.18 6.79
C LEU A 147 0.12 -2.50 5.91
N LYS A 148 -0.24 -3.13 4.80
CA LYS A 148 -1.29 -2.69 3.89
C LYS A 148 -2.43 -3.67 3.89
N LEU A 149 -3.67 -3.19 3.99
CA LEU A 149 -4.85 -4.04 4.01
C LEU A 149 -5.03 -4.66 2.62
N LEU A 150 -5.02 -5.99 2.53
CA LEU A 150 -5.12 -6.76 1.29
C LEU A 150 -6.55 -7.24 1.03
N TYR A 151 -7.25 -7.69 2.08
CA TYR A 151 -8.67 -8.04 1.97
C TYR A 151 -9.35 -8.06 3.34
N ILE A 152 -10.68 -8.07 3.27
CA ILE A 152 -11.59 -8.25 4.41
C ILE A 152 -12.47 -9.46 4.12
N ARG A 153 -12.71 -10.28 5.15
CA ARG A 153 -13.67 -11.39 5.13
C ARG A 153 -14.64 -11.26 6.29
N LYS A 154 -15.75 -11.99 6.19
CA LYS A 154 -16.92 -11.93 7.11
C LYS A 154 -17.59 -10.56 7.04
N ASP A 155 -17.99 -10.00 8.17
CA ASP A 155 -18.66 -8.70 8.21
C ASP A 155 -17.67 -7.61 7.77
N ASN A 156 -18.15 -6.66 6.98
CA ASN A 156 -17.37 -5.50 6.60
C ASN A 156 -17.75 -4.31 7.51
N PRO A 157 -16.85 -3.79 8.36
CA PRO A 157 -17.19 -2.71 9.27
C PRO A 157 -17.42 -1.37 8.56
N PHE A 158 -16.96 -1.23 7.32
CA PHE A 158 -16.90 0.04 6.62
C PHE A 158 -18.24 0.46 5.98
N PHE A 159 -19.23 -0.44 5.89
CA PHE A 159 -20.55 -0.21 5.28
C PHE A 159 -21.71 -0.65 6.18
#